data_AF-A0A087UX59-F1
#
_entry.id   AF-A0A087UX59-F1
#
_cell.length_a   1.000
_cell.length_b   1.000
_cell.length_c   1.000
_cell.angle_alpha   90.00
_cell.angle_beta   90.00
_cell.angle_gamma   90.00
#
_symmetry.space_group_name_H-M   'P 1'
#
loop_
_entity.id
_entity.type
_entity.pdbx_description
1 polymer ?
#
loop_
_entity_poly.entity_id
_entity_poly.type
_entity_poly.pdbx_seq_one_letter_code
_entity_poly.pdbx_strand_id
1 'polypeptide(L)' 'MFFSFQMENAIILKEKARRRNRKYQGEEITFQARVDMNRLPQNTRNRPLLAVTESVRQLFEILIQRSTENLRPTDW' A
#
# COMPACT_ATOMS: atom_id res chain seq x y z
N MET A 1 -3.04 3.23 14.95
CA MET A 1 -4.25 2.94 14.16
C MET A 1 -4.17 1.47 13.78
N PHE A 2 -5.13 0.63 14.17
CA PHE A 2 -5.07 -0.81 13.89
C PHE A 2 -5.78 -1.10 12.55
N PHE A 3 -5.03 -1.54 11.54
CA PHE A 3 -5.64 -2.07 10.32
C PHE A 3 -6.17 -3.47 10.60
N SER A 4 -7.25 -3.87 9.91
CA SER A 4 -7.56 -5.29 9.88
C SER A 4 -6.42 -6.01 9.15
N PHE A 5 -5.83 -7.03 9.79
CA PHE A 5 -4.78 -7.88 9.22
C PHE A 5 -5.11 -8.40 7.81
N GLN A 6 -6.40 -8.51 7.48
CA GLN A 6 -6.87 -8.91 6.16
C GLN A 6 -6.63 -7.86 5.06
N MET A 7 -6.72 -6.56 5.38
CA MET A 7 -6.49 -5.49 4.40
C MET A 7 -5.01 -5.32 4.04
N GLU A 8 -4.10 -5.52 4.99
CA GLU A 8 -2.65 -5.43 4.75
C GLU A 8 -2.17 -6.44 3.71
N ASN A 9 -2.80 -7.62 3.68
CA ASN A 9 -2.49 -8.70 2.74
C ASN A 9 -3.06 -8.48 1.34
N ALA A 10 -4.01 -7.55 1.18
CA ALA A 10 -4.60 -7.21 -0.11
C ALA A 10 -3.73 -6.24 -0.93
N ILE A 11 -2.75 -5.57 -0.31
CA ILE A 11 -1.84 -4.65 -0.99
C ILE A 11 -0.54 -5.35 -1.33
N ILE A 12 -0.22 -5.36 -2.63
CA ILE A 12 1.06 -5.81 -3.16
C ILE A 12 1.81 -4.57 -3.66
N LEU A 13 2.97 -4.32 -3.06
CA LEU A 13 3.92 -3.31 -3.53
C LEU A 13 5.02 -4.01 -4.32
N LYS A 14 5.24 -3.57 -5.56
CA LYS A 14 6.36 -4.02 -6.38
C LYS A 14 7.25 -2.83 -6.72
N GLU A 15 8.53 -2.92 -6.41
CA GLU A 15 9.50 -1.92 -6.88
C GLU A 15 9.52 -1.92 -8.42
N LYS A 16 9.27 -0.76 -9.01
CA LYS A 16 9.30 -0.55 -10.47
C LYS A 16 10.63 0.05 -10.91
N ALA A 17 11.16 0.97 -10.11
CA ALA A 17 12.41 1.66 -10.41
C ALA A 17 13.04 2.20 -9.12
N ARG A 18 14.36 2.27 -9.12
CA ARG A 18 15.16 2.97 -8.12
C ARG A 18 16.14 3.87 -8.83
N ARG A 19 16.20 5.13 -8.42
CA ARG A 19 17.11 6.13 -9.00
C ARG A 19 17.74 6.97 -7.91
N ARG A 20 18.98 7.40 -8.13
CA ARG A 20 19.62 8.36 -7.25
C ARG A 20 19.01 9.75 -7.46
N ASN A 21 18.36 10.28 -6.44
CA ASN A 21 17.85 11.64 -6.43
C ASN A 21 18.96 12.60 -5.98
N ARG A 22 19.59 13.27 -6.95
CA ARG A 22 20.70 14.20 -6.70
C ARG A 22 20.26 15.46 -5.95
N LYS A 23 19.02 15.90 -6.10
CA LYS A 23 18.49 17.11 -5.45
C LYS A 23 18.40 16.92 -3.93
N TYR A 24 17.95 15.74 -3.51
CA TYR A 24 17.79 15.40 -2.09
C TYR A 24 18.92 14.50 -1.56
N GLN A 25 19.97 14.30 -2.36
CA GLN A 25 21.13 13.44 -2.06
C GLN A 25 20.75 12.03 -1.53
N GLY A 26 19.65 11.46 -2.03
CA GLY A 26 19.10 10.19 -1.56
C GLY A 26 18.77 9.22 -2.68
N GLU A 27 18.27 8.04 -2.32
CA GLU A 27 17.62 7.14 -3.27
C GLU A 27 16.12 7.47 -3.36
N GLU A 28 15.59 7.48 -4.58
CA GLU A 28 14.17 7.56 -4.83
C GLU A 28 13.73 6.22 -5.41
N ILE A 29 12.81 5.57 -4.71
CA ILE A 29 12.25 4.28 -5.08
C ILE A 29 10.80 4.50 -5.51
N THR A 30 10.45 4.02 -6.70
CA THR A 30 9.09 4.06 -7.23
C THR A 30 8.47 2.69 -7.11
N PHE A 31 7.39 2.59 -6.33
CA PHE A 31 6.60 1.38 -6.19
C PHE A 31 5.35 1.43 -7.06
N GLN A 32 4.99 0.29 -7.65
CA GLN A 32 3.65 0.05 -8.17
C GLN A 32 2.84 -0.64 -7.07
N ALA A 33 1.77 0.02 -6.63
CA ALA A 33 0.76 -0.58 -5.78
C ALA A 33 -0.27 -1.34 -6.60
N ARG A 34 -0.59 -2.57 -6.20
CA ARG A 34 -1.67 -3.38 -6.75
C ARG A 34 -2.55 -3.89 -5.62
N VAL A 35 -3.85 -3.96 -5.88
CA VAL A 35 -4.83 -4.54 -4.95
C VAL A 35 -5.19 -5.94 -5.45
N ASP A 36 -4.94 -6.96 -4.63
CA ASP A 36 -5.41 -8.31 -4.87
C ASP A 36 -6.86 -8.44 -4.39
N MET A 37 -7.80 -8.39 -5.34
CA MET A 37 -9.23 -8.53 -5.07
C MET A 37 -9.59 -9.87 -4.40
N ASN A 38 -8.75 -10.90 -4.58
CA ASN A 38 -8.97 -12.21 -3.97
C ASN A 38 -8.65 -12.21 -2.47
N ARG A 39 -7.82 -11.28 -2.02
CA ARG A 39 -7.42 -11.12 -0.62
C ARG A 39 -8.19 -10.03 0.11
N LEU A 40 -9.04 -9.29 -0.60
CA LEU A 40 -9.97 -8.38 0.06
C LEU A 40 -10.92 -9.15 0.99
N PRO A 41 -11.22 -8.60 2.16
CA PRO A 41 -12.25 -9.14 3.05
C PRO A 41 -13.55 -9.43 2.30
N GLN A 42 -14.20 -10.56 2.61
CA GLN A 42 -15.42 -11.00 1.91
C GLN A 42 -16.54 -9.95 1.98
N ASN A 43 -16.59 -9.18 3.06
CA ASN A 43 -17.54 -8.08 3.27
C ASN A 43 -17.30 -6.86 2.36
N THR A 44 -16.18 -6.78 1.65
CA THR A 44 -15.88 -5.71 0.68
C THR A 44 -16.32 -6.09 -0.74
N ARG A 45 -16.54 -7.37 -1.04
CA ARG A 45 -17.02 -7.81 -2.37
C ARG A 45 -18.52 -7.59 -2.51
N ASN A 46 -18.94 -7.17 -3.71
CA ASN A 46 -20.34 -6.97 -4.10
C ASN A 46 -21.16 -6.01 -3.21
N ARG A 47 -20.50 -5.08 -2.51
CA ARG A 47 -21.17 -4.01 -1.76
C ARG A 47 -21.32 -2.73 -2.58
N PRO A 48 -22.33 -1.89 -2.26
CA PRO A 48 -22.47 -0.57 -2.85
C PRO A 48 -21.19 0.25 -2.68
N LEU A 49 -20.84 1.07 -3.66
CA LEU A 49 -19.60 1.87 -3.69
C LEU A 49 -19.37 2.66 -2.40
N LEU A 50 -20.45 3.18 -1.81
CA LEU A 50 -20.43 3.93 -0.55
C LEU A 50 -19.89 3.10 0.62
N ALA A 51 -20.14 1.80 0.65
CA ALA A 51 -19.64 0.87 1.67
C ALA A 51 -18.19 0.40 1.42
N VAL A 52 -17.64 0.71 0.23
CA VAL A 52 -16.25 0.39 -0.15
C VAL A 52 -15.31 1.57 0.11
N THR A 53 -15.85 2.79 0.29
CA THR A 53 -15.08 4.01 0.58
C THR A 53 -14.12 3.83 1.77
N GLU A 54 -14.60 3.21 2.85
CA GLU A 54 -13.82 2.93 4.04
C GLU A 54 -12.69 1.93 3.77
N SER A 55 -12.94 0.91 2.96
CA SER A 55 -11.90 -0.03 2.53
C SER A 55 -10.84 0.66 1.67
N VAL A 56 -11.25 1.54 0.75
CA VAL A 56 -10.33 2.33 -0.08
C VAL A 56 -9.48 3.26 0.77
N ARG A 57 -10.09 3.94 1.76
CA ARG A 57 -9.38 4.79 2.72
C ARG A 57 -8.29 4.01 3.46
N GLN A 58 -8.63 2.84 4.00
CA GLN A 58 -7.66 1.97 4.69
C GLN A 58 -6.53 1.51 3.77
N LEU A 59 -6.84 1.19 2.50
CA LEU A 59 -5.81 0.82 1.53
C LEU A 59 -4.82 1.98 1.28
N PHE A 60 -5.31 3.22 1.15
CA PHE A 60 -4.45 4.39 1.00
C PHE A 60 -3.59 4.65 2.24
N GLU A 61 -4.14 4.47 3.43
CA GLU A 61 -3.37 4.63 4.68
C GLU A 61 -2.22 3.63 4.78
N ILE A 62 -2.48 2.35 4.48
CA ILE A 62 -1.45 1.31 4.44
C ILE A 62 -0.38 1.64 3.39
N LEU A 63 -0.79 2.14 2.21
CA LEU A 63 0.14 2.53 1.16
C LEU A 63 1.04 3.68 1.58
N ILE A 64 0.45 4.74 2.15
CA ILE A 64 1.20 5.88 2.67
C ILE A 64 2.18 5.38 3.73
N GLN A 65 1.70 4.66 4.75
CA GLN A 65 2.54 4.15 5.82
C GLN A 65 3.72 3.32 5.31
N ARG A 66 3.47 2.32 4.44
CA ARG A 66 4.55 1.50 3.85
C ARG A 66 5.53 2.30 2.98
N SER A 67 5.09 3.42 2.41
CA SER A 67 5.92 4.28 1.59
C SER A 67 6.67 5.38 2.37
N THR A 68 6.18 5.76 3.56
CA THR A 68 6.70 6.85 4.39
C THR A 68 7.44 6.38 5.62
N GLU A 69 7.16 5.17 6.10
CA GLU A 69 8.07 4.50 7.02
C GLU A 69 9.41 4.41 6.27
N ASN A 70 10.43 5.00 6.87
CA ASN A 70 11.74 5.23 6.30
C ASN A 70 12.50 3.90 6.23
N LEU A 71 11.91 2.93 5.52
CA LEU A 71 12.32 1.54 5.44
C LEU A 71 13.68 1.51 4.75
N ARG A 72 14.67 1.01 5.47
CA ARG A 72 15.94 0.68 4.85
C ARG A 72 15.67 -0.48 3.90
N PRO A 73 16.46 -0.64 2.81
CA PRO A 73 16.31 -1.75 1.87
C PRO A 73 16.34 -3.16 2.49
N THR A 74 16.67 -3.28 3.77
CA THR A 74 16.79 -4.52 4.56
C THR A 74 15.58 -4.86 5.43
N ASP A 75 14.56 -4.01 5.50
CA ASP A 75 13.47 -4.15 6.48
C ASP A 75 12.30 -5.03 5.97
N TRP A 76 12.61 -6.07 5.16
CA TRP A 76 11.65 -7.01 4.55
C TRP A 76 11.37 -8.25 5.39
#